data_AF-A0A2D5JP51-F1
#
_entry.id   AF-A0A2D5JP51-F1
#
_cell.length_a   1.000
_cell.length_b   1.000
_cell.length_c   1.000
_cell.angle_alpha   90.00
_cell.angle_beta   90.00
_cell.angle_gamma   90.00
#
_symmetry.space_group_name_H-M   'P 1'
#
loop_
_entity.id
_entity.type
_entity.pdbx_description
1 polymer ?
#
loop_
_entity_poly.entity_id
_entity_poly.type
_entity_poly.pdbx_seq_one_letter_code
_entity_poly.pdbx_strand_id
1 'polypeptide(L)'
;MGQTSLNELQMTYYEKDSSANALVLYEQGNYYRSKLKNFRFTTKYYKRIKIFNKEGLNKATVTIYTNKDQKELISDIKAITYNLNDNNSRQETYLSKDQIFETQETKRYTKTTFTLPNVNSGSVIEYTYTISSYYIGIKDWYFQSDIPKLKSQLDLAILGNYKYNTRLIGFLDLDIEESSVNHECIEMPDGQVAACASYSFGMNNVSAFKEEDYMLSKKNYLSKISLDLESITTLTENAGAFYYKKVKNYTKTWKDADKTLRIDFLNNQGSKKSFFKKKLPKDIFSETNTLAKAKKIYTFIQNHYTWNEKNWISSNIKVKESFDRKSGSVDEINLSLYNILQAAKIESYITLVSTRNNGKPTKLFPVLNDFNYIVIKVIIDEVDYFLDASDKYLPFGIVPFKCLNGAARVFDFKKGSYWQLIPTN
;
A
#
# COMPACT_ATOMS: atom_id res chain seq x y z
N MET A 1 27.66 -7.33 4.04
CA MET A 1 28.22 -7.40 2.67
C MET A 1 29.52 -8.18 2.72
N GLY A 2 29.94 -8.80 1.63
CA GLY A 2 31.08 -9.72 1.64
C GLY A 2 30.71 -11.12 2.11
N GLN A 3 29.43 -11.49 2.07
CA GLN A 3 28.94 -12.74 2.66
C GLN A 3 28.85 -13.91 1.66
N THR A 4 29.23 -13.67 0.40
CA THR A 4 29.22 -14.69 -0.66
C THR A 4 30.33 -15.71 -0.46
N SER A 5 29.93 -16.98 -0.38
CA SER A 5 30.81 -18.15 -0.33
C SER A 5 31.21 -18.66 -1.72
N LEU A 6 32.27 -19.46 -1.77
CA LEU A 6 32.70 -20.11 -3.02
C LEU A 6 31.64 -21.11 -3.52
N ASN A 7 30.98 -21.83 -2.62
CA ASN A 7 29.92 -22.78 -2.98
C ASN A 7 28.74 -22.10 -3.67
N GLU A 8 28.32 -20.91 -3.21
CA GLU A 8 27.26 -20.13 -3.88
C GLU A 8 27.70 -19.69 -5.28
N LEU A 9 28.98 -19.35 -5.48
CA LEU A 9 29.52 -19.00 -6.80
C LEU A 9 29.63 -20.20 -7.73
N GLN A 10 29.97 -21.37 -7.21
CA GLN A 10 30.07 -22.62 -7.99
C GLN A 10 28.71 -23.29 -8.24
N MET A 11 27.66 -22.91 -7.50
CA MET A 11 26.31 -23.40 -7.71
C MET A 11 25.85 -23.12 -9.14
N THR A 12 25.46 -24.15 -9.89
CA THR A 12 25.03 -24.01 -11.30
C THR A 12 23.52 -24.06 -11.49
N TYR A 13 22.78 -24.65 -10.54
CA TYR A 13 21.32 -24.69 -10.50
C TYR A 13 20.83 -24.81 -9.05
N TYR A 14 19.53 -24.64 -8.84
CA TYR A 14 18.89 -24.88 -7.55
C TYR A 14 18.16 -26.24 -7.54
N GLU A 15 18.51 -27.13 -6.61
CA GLU A 15 18.01 -28.51 -6.59
C GLU A 15 16.48 -28.62 -6.48
N LYS A 16 15.82 -27.70 -5.75
CA LYS A 16 14.36 -27.71 -5.58
C LYS A 16 13.60 -27.06 -6.74
N ASP A 17 14.30 -26.36 -7.63
CA ASP A 17 13.74 -25.78 -8.85
C ASP A 17 14.86 -25.59 -9.89
N SER A 18 15.13 -26.65 -10.65
CA SER A 18 16.17 -26.63 -11.69
C SER A 18 15.84 -25.70 -12.86
N SER A 19 14.60 -25.21 -12.95
CA SER A 19 14.16 -24.25 -13.95
C SER A 19 14.36 -22.79 -13.53
N ALA A 20 14.77 -22.54 -12.29
CA ALA A 20 14.98 -21.20 -11.77
C ALA A 20 16.13 -20.49 -12.51
N ASN A 21 15.86 -19.28 -12.99
CA ASN A 21 16.85 -18.42 -13.65
C ASN A 21 17.78 -17.69 -12.66
N ALA A 22 17.29 -17.51 -11.43
CA ALA A 22 18.02 -16.94 -10.31
C ALA A 22 17.42 -17.47 -8.99
N LEU A 23 18.18 -17.36 -7.90
CA LEU A 23 17.77 -17.78 -6.57
C LEU A 23 18.15 -16.71 -5.55
N VAL A 24 17.20 -16.27 -4.72
CA VAL A 24 17.54 -15.44 -3.56
C VAL A 24 18.17 -16.34 -2.51
N LEU A 25 19.46 -16.15 -2.24
CA LEU A 25 20.19 -16.93 -1.24
C LEU A 25 19.83 -16.46 0.17
N TYR A 26 19.71 -15.15 0.34
CA TYR A 26 19.27 -14.55 1.60
C TYR A 26 18.72 -13.15 1.34
N GLU A 27 17.61 -12.80 1.99
CA GLU A 27 17.15 -11.42 2.10
C GLU A 27 16.66 -11.12 3.51
N GLN A 28 16.85 -9.86 3.93
CA GLN A 28 16.48 -9.42 5.25
C GLN A 28 15.99 -7.97 5.25
N GLY A 29 14.86 -7.71 5.90
CA GLY A 29 14.39 -6.38 6.25
C GLY A 29 14.55 -6.15 7.73
N ASN A 30 15.21 -5.06 8.12
CA ASN A 30 15.32 -4.65 9.52
C ASN A 30 14.60 -3.31 9.70
N TYR A 31 13.44 -3.32 10.35
CA TYR A 31 12.66 -2.13 10.65
C TYR A 31 12.88 -1.66 12.09
N TYR A 32 13.25 -0.40 12.27
CA TYR A 32 13.53 0.17 13.59
C TYR A 32 13.46 1.70 13.57
N ARG A 33 13.55 2.34 14.73
CA ARG A 33 13.71 3.79 14.83
C ARG A 33 15.19 4.16 14.92
N SER A 34 15.67 5.08 14.10
CA SER A 34 17.11 5.39 14.02
C SER A 34 17.45 6.76 14.59
N LYS A 35 18.23 6.82 15.69
CA LYS A 35 18.81 8.06 16.24
C LYS A 35 19.65 8.80 15.19
N LEU A 36 20.50 8.06 14.45
CA LEU A 36 21.37 8.60 13.39
C LEU A 36 20.60 9.22 12.20
N LYS A 37 19.35 8.80 11.96
CA LYS A 37 18.49 9.35 10.90
C LYS A 37 17.44 10.30 11.46
N ASN A 38 17.75 11.01 12.55
CA ASN A 38 16.86 11.94 13.24
C ASN A 38 15.53 11.29 13.69
N PHE A 39 15.65 10.14 14.35
CA PHE A 39 14.54 9.37 14.92
C PHE A 39 13.47 8.94 13.90
N ARG A 40 13.81 8.87 12.61
CA ARG A 40 12.94 8.34 11.56
C ARG A 40 12.73 6.84 11.71
N PHE A 41 11.54 6.38 11.32
CA PHE A 41 11.30 4.97 11.04
C PHE A 41 12.18 4.58 9.85
N THR A 42 12.93 3.50 10.01
CA THR A 42 14.03 3.13 9.13
C THR A 42 13.92 1.65 8.81
N THR A 43 13.95 1.31 7.53
CA THR A 43 14.07 -0.07 7.04
C THR A 43 15.42 -0.21 6.36
N LYS A 44 16.30 -1.04 6.92
CA LYS A 44 17.52 -1.47 6.25
C LYS A 44 17.23 -2.77 5.51
N TYR A 45 17.35 -2.72 4.19
CA TYR A 45 17.15 -3.86 3.31
C TYR A 45 18.49 -4.49 2.95
N TYR A 46 18.55 -5.81 2.94
CA TYR A 46 19.69 -6.60 2.48
C TYR A 46 19.20 -7.71 1.56
N LYS A 47 19.91 -7.97 0.47
CA LYS A 47 19.62 -9.10 -0.40
C LYS A 47 20.87 -9.65 -1.08
N ARG A 48 20.93 -10.97 -1.20
CA ARG A 48 21.93 -11.72 -1.96
C ARG A 48 21.24 -12.70 -2.91
N ILE A 49 21.60 -12.67 -4.19
CA ILE A 49 20.96 -13.44 -5.26
C ILE A 49 22.04 -14.16 -6.07
N LYS A 50 21.83 -15.45 -6.33
CA LYS A 50 22.57 -16.21 -7.34
C LYS A 50 21.89 -16.05 -8.70
N ILE A 51 22.65 -15.72 -9.74
CA ILE A 51 22.20 -15.68 -11.13
C ILE A 51 22.69 -16.94 -11.84
N PHE A 52 21.78 -17.71 -12.43
CA PHE A 52 22.14 -18.96 -13.12
C PHE A 52 22.39 -18.76 -14.61
N ASN A 53 21.53 -17.98 -15.28
CA ASN A 53 21.54 -17.82 -16.74
C ASN A 53 21.26 -16.37 -17.18
N LYS A 54 21.12 -16.17 -18.49
CA LYS A 54 20.92 -14.84 -19.11
C LYS A 54 19.57 -14.23 -18.70
N GLU A 55 18.54 -15.03 -18.57
CA GLU A 55 17.20 -14.63 -18.18
C GLU A 55 17.18 -14.08 -16.74
N GLY A 56 18.06 -14.59 -15.86
CA GLY A 56 18.25 -14.11 -14.50
C GLY A 56 18.96 -12.76 -14.39
N LEU A 57 19.62 -12.28 -15.45
CA LEU A 57 20.36 -11.01 -15.43
C LEU A 57 19.45 -9.81 -15.16
N ASN A 58 18.15 -9.91 -15.45
CA ASN A 58 17.17 -8.86 -15.13
C ASN A 58 17.09 -8.54 -13.62
N LYS A 59 17.56 -9.44 -12.74
CA LYS A 59 17.63 -9.23 -11.29
C LYS A 59 18.78 -8.32 -10.85
N ALA A 60 19.71 -8.01 -11.76
CA ALA A 60 20.82 -7.10 -11.51
C ALA A 60 20.39 -5.62 -11.44
N THR A 61 19.23 -5.27 -11.99
CA THR A 61 18.70 -3.91 -11.93
C THR A 61 17.73 -3.78 -10.77
N VAL A 62 18.08 -2.93 -9.80
CA VAL A 62 17.25 -2.63 -8.64
C VAL A 62 16.58 -1.28 -8.84
N THR A 63 15.26 -1.23 -8.68
CA THR A 63 14.46 0.00 -8.74
C THR A 63 13.71 0.18 -7.44
N ILE A 64 13.84 1.35 -6.84
CA ILE A 64 13.24 1.71 -5.55
C ILE A 64 12.45 3.01 -5.73
N TYR A 65 11.24 3.02 -5.20
CA TYR A 65 10.36 4.18 -5.20
C TYR A 65 10.25 4.77 -3.80
N THR A 66 10.52 6.07 -3.68
CA THR A 66 10.32 6.84 -2.45
C THR A 66 9.20 7.85 -2.62
N ASN A 67 8.34 7.95 -1.61
CA ASN A 67 7.20 8.86 -1.60
C ASN A 67 7.54 10.18 -0.89
N LYS A 68 7.44 11.30 -1.63
CA LYS A 68 7.70 12.66 -1.14
C LYS A 68 6.70 13.12 -0.08
N ASP A 69 5.41 12.76 -0.21
CA ASP A 69 4.36 13.12 0.76
C ASP A 69 4.62 12.45 2.12
N GLN A 70 5.20 11.25 2.09
CA GLN A 70 5.65 10.52 3.28
C GLN A 70 7.06 10.94 3.75
N LYS A 71 7.72 11.86 3.05
CA LYS A 71 9.12 12.27 3.31
C LYS A 71 10.07 11.06 3.37
N GLU A 72 9.86 10.09 2.49
CA GLU A 72 10.75 8.93 2.38
C GLU A 72 12.09 9.35 1.77
N LEU A 73 13.18 8.89 2.36
CA LEU A 73 14.54 9.11 1.89
C LEU A 73 15.23 7.77 1.74
N ILE A 74 15.88 7.57 0.59
CA ILE A 74 16.77 6.45 0.34
C ILE A 74 18.21 6.87 0.64
N SER A 75 18.98 5.98 1.25
CA SER A 75 20.38 6.20 1.58
C SER A 75 21.14 4.88 1.72
N ASP A 76 22.45 4.96 1.95
CA ASP A 76 23.30 3.81 2.27
C ASP A 76 23.25 2.69 1.21
N ILE A 77 23.03 3.05 -0.06
CA ILE A 77 23.03 2.11 -1.18
C ILE A 77 24.45 1.58 -1.38
N LYS A 78 24.60 0.27 -1.31
CA LYS A 78 25.85 -0.45 -1.62
C LYS A 78 25.52 -1.73 -2.35
N ALA A 79 26.36 -2.10 -3.31
CA ALA A 79 26.18 -3.30 -4.12
C ALA A 79 27.54 -3.88 -4.52
N ILE A 80 27.62 -5.21 -4.56
CA ILE A 80 28.79 -5.96 -4.99
C ILE A 80 28.33 -7.10 -5.90
N THR A 81 28.99 -7.25 -7.03
CA THR A 81 28.90 -8.42 -7.89
C THR A 81 30.10 -9.31 -7.65
N TYR A 82 29.86 -10.61 -7.53
CA TYR A 82 30.86 -11.65 -7.33
C TYR A 82 30.88 -12.57 -8.55
N ASN A 83 32.06 -12.77 -9.11
CA ASN A 83 32.33 -13.70 -10.21
C ASN A 83 33.46 -14.67 -9.82
N LEU A 84 33.59 -15.77 -10.56
CA LEU A 84 34.80 -16.59 -10.55
C LEU A 84 35.70 -16.12 -11.69
N ASN A 85 37.00 -15.97 -11.43
CA ASN A 85 37.99 -15.83 -12.48
C ASN A 85 38.47 -17.21 -12.99
N ASP A 86 39.37 -17.20 -13.96
CA ASP A 86 39.91 -18.41 -14.60
C ASP A 86 40.55 -19.41 -13.62
N ASN A 87 41.00 -18.93 -12.46
CA ASN A 87 41.58 -19.74 -11.39
C ASN A 87 40.56 -20.19 -10.33
N ASN A 88 39.25 -20.10 -10.61
CA ASN A 88 38.16 -20.37 -9.66
C ASN A 88 38.23 -19.55 -8.36
N SER A 89 38.87 -18.38 -8.40
CA SER A 89 38.92 -17.47 -7.25
C SER A 89 37.91 -16.34 -7.40
N ARG A 90 37.43 -15.84 -6.26
CA ARG A 90 36.38 -14.82 -6.18
C ARG A 90 36.91 -13.47 -6.66
N GLN A 91 36.28 -12.91 -7.69
CA GLN A 91 36.47 -11.54 -8.14
C GLN A 91 35.28 -10.68 -7.73
N GLU A 92 35.55 -9.49 -7.21
CA GLU A 92 34.52 -8.56 -6.71
C GLU A 92 34.46 -7.31 -7.58
N THR A 93 33.25 -6.86 -7.92
CA THR A 93 33.03 -5.59 -8.61
C THR A 93 32.02 -4.77 -7.82
N TYR A 94 32.43 -3.58 -7.38
CA TYR A 94 31.63 -2.71 -6.52
C TYR A 94 30.81 -1.73 -7.35
N LEU A 95 29.56 -1.50 -6.96
CA LEU A 95 28.74 -0.42 -7.51
C LEU A 95 29.35 0.93 -7.14
N SER A 96 29.62 1.77 -8.13
CA SER A 96 30.06 3.15 -7.91
C SER A 96 28.87 4.09 -7.74
N LYS A 97 29.09 5.25 -7.08
CA LYS A 97 28.00 6.19 -6.77
C LYS A 97 27.37 6.83 -8.01
N ASP A 98 28.16 7.04 -9.06
CA ASP A 98 27.73 7.57 -10.36
C ASP A 98 26.86 6.60 -11.17
N GLN A 99 26.80 5.32 -10.75
CA GLN A 99 25.90 4.31 -11.33
C GLN A 99 24.52 4.25 -10.64
N ILE A 100 24.27 5.15 -9.69
CA ILE A 100 22.98 5.29 -9.00
C ILE A 100 22.24 6.48 -9.59
N PHE A 101 21.13 6.21 -10.26
CA PHE A 101 20.34 7.23 -10.95
C PHE A 101 19.07 7.51 -10.18
N GLU A 102 18.86 8.78 -9.86
CA GLU A 102 17.62 9.26 -9.25
C GLU A 102 16.85 10.12 -10.24
N THR A 103 15.57 9.80 -10.45
CA THR A 103 14.69 10.52 -11.38
C THR A 103 13.35 10.79 -10.71
N GLN A 104 12.79 11.97 -10.96
CA GLN A 104 11.45 12.28 -10.49
C GLN A 104 10.42 11.68 -11.47
N GLU A 105 9.82 10.55 -11.11
CA GLU A 105 8.84 9.86 -11.97
C GLU A 105 7.48 10.55 -11.93
N THR A 106 7.06 11.05 -10.76
CA THR A 106 5.83 11.84 -10.63
C THR A 106 6.03 13.00 -9.65
N LYS A 107 4.99 13.83 -9.45
CA LYS A 107 5.02 14.86 -8.39
C LYS A 107 5.18 14.26 -6.98
N ARG A 108 4.80 12.98 -6.78
CA ARG A 108 4.80 12.30 -5.49
C ARG A 108 5.92 11.29 -5.31
N TYR A 109 6.37 10.66 -6.40
CA TYR A 109 7.33 9.57 -6.36
C TYR A 109 8.65 9.96 -7.00
N THR A 110 9.72 9.63 -6.30
CA THR A 110 11.09 9.61 -6.84
C THR A 110 11.47 8.15 -7.09
N LYS A 111 12.09 7.89 -8.23
CA LYS A 111 12.60 6.59 -8.66
C LYS A 111 14.11 6.59 -8.56
N THR A 112 14.67 5.70 -7.75
CA THR A 112 16.10 5.44 -7.68
C THR A 112 16.39 4.09 -8.31
N THR A 113 17.25 4.06 -9.32
CA THR A 113 17.63 2.85 -10.06
C THR A 113 19.13 2.70 -10.09
N PHE A 114 19.61 1.47 -9.87
CA PHE A 114 21.00 1.10 -10.07
C PHE A 114 21.08 -0.32 -10.63
N THR A 115 22.05 -0.55 -11.51
CA THR A 115 22.34 -1.87 -12.07
C THR A 115 23.69 -2.31 -11.56
N LEU A 116 23.75 -3.50 -10.96
CA LEU A 116 25.00 -4.04 -10.46
C LEU A 116 25.97 -4.28 -11.64
N PRO A 117 27.23 -3.82 -11.57
CA PRO A 117 28.18 -3.93 -12.68
C PRO A 117 28.71 -5.36 -12.83
N ASN A 118 29.17 -5.72 -14.02
CA ASN A 118 29.87 -6.98 -14.32
C ASN A 118 29.07 -8.26 -13.92
N VAL A 119 27.75 -8.24 -14.07
CA VAL A 119 26.90 -9.40 -13.80
C VAL A 119 26.83 -10.28 -15.04
N ASN A 120 27.18 -11.56 -14.85
CA ASN A 120 27.20 -12.62 -15.83
C ASN A 120 26.37 -13.81 -15.35
N SER A 121 26.14 -14.79 -16.23
CA SER A 121 25.63 -16.09 -15.79
C SER A 121 26.62 -16.72 -14.81
N GLY A 122 26.12 -17.22 -13.68
CA GLY A 122 26.95 -17.73 -12.58
C GLY A 122 27.32 -16.69 -11.52
N SER A 123 27.10 -15.39 -11.75
CA SER A 123 27.39 -14.36 -10.73
C SER A 123 26.53 -14.52 -9.48
N VAL A 124 27.08 -14.08 -8.34
CA VAL A 124 26.27 -13.75 -7.16
C VAL A 124 26.25 -12.23 -7.01
N ILE A 125 25.09 -11.66 -6.77
CA ILE A 125 24.92 -10.23 -6.50
C ILE A 125 24.47 -10.01 -5.07
N GLU A 126 25.03 -9.02 -4.40
CA GLU A 126 24.70 -8.66 -3.02
C GLU A 126 24.49 -7.15 -2.94
N TYR A 127 23.40 -6.70 -2.31
CA TYR A 127 23.15 -5.28 -2.16
C TYR A 127 22.40 -4.96 -0.86
N THR A 128 22.53 -3.71 -0.45
CA THR A 128 21.81 -3.14 0.69
C THR A 128 21.44 -1.69 0.40
N TYR A 129 20.35 -1.24 1.01
CA TYR A 129 19.94 0.15 1.04
C TYR A 129 19.09 0.42 2.28
N THR A 130 18.94 1.69 2.63
CA THR A 130 18.15 2.14 3.76
C THR A 130 17.05 3.08 3.29
N ILE A 131 15.80 2.78 3.61
CA ILE A 131 14.67 3.71 3.47
C ILE A 131 14.35 4.27 4.85
N SER A 132 14.23 5.59 4.98
CA SER A 132 13.83 6.24 6.22
C SER A 132 12.71 7.25 6.01
N SER A 133 11.79 7.37 6.96
CA SER A 133 10.59 8.21 6.86
C SER A 133 10.06 8.62 8.24
N TYR A 134 9.21 9.65 8.28
CA TYR A 134 8.38 9.96 9.45
C TYR A 134 6.99 9.32 9.38
N TYR A 135 6.69 8.64 8.26
CA TYR A 135 5.45 7.90 8.09
C TYR A 135 5.44 6.69 9.02
N ILE A 136 4.34 6.56 9.75
CA ILE A 136 4.12 5.52 10.77
C ILE A 136 3.57 4.21 10.18
N GLY A 137 3.29 4.15 8.88
CA GLY A 137 2.89 2.89 8.25
C GLY A 137 4.12 2.03 7.94
N ILE A 138 4.00 0.73 8.17
CA ILE A 138 5.01 -0.26 7.85
C ILE A 138 4.62 -0.90 6.51
N LYS A 139 5.57 -0.97 5.56
CA LYS A 139 5.33 -1.61 4.27
C LYS A 139 5.26 -3.14 4.45
N ASP A 140 4.40 -3.79 3.69
CA ASP A 140 4.33 -5.25 3.62
C ASP A 140 5.71 -5.86 3.31
N TRP A 141 6.01 -6.99 3.94
CA TRP A 141 7.18 -7.80 3.59
C TRP A 141 6.76 -9.05 2.82
N TYR A 142 7.23 -9.16 1.58
CA TYR A 142 6.93 -10.27 0.68
C TYR A 142 7.98 -11.37 0.83
N PHE A 143 7.64 -12.45 1.53
CA PHE A 143 8.49 -13.63 1.64
C PHE A 143 8.59 -14.37 0.30
N GLN A 144 7.53 -14.35 -0.52
CA GLN A 144 7.53 -14.96 -1.84
C GLN A 144 7.79 -13.94 -2.96
N SER A 145 8.41 -14.39 -4.06
CA SER A 145 8.65 -13.58 -5.27
C SER A 145 8.59 -14.44 -6.53
N ASP A 146 8.85 -13.83 -7.69
CA ASP A 146 8.88 -14.52 -8.99
C ASP A 146 10.10 -15.44 -9.21
N ILE A 147 11.08 -15.39 -8.31
CA ILE A 147 12.18 -16.36 -8.19
C ILE A 147 12.14 -17.01 -6.81
N PRO A 148 12.63 -18.27 -6.67
CA PRO A 148 12.66 -18.95 -5.38
C PRO A 148 13.62 -18.25 -4.40
N LYS A 149 13.45 -18.54 -3.10
CA LYS A 149 14.29 -18.01 -2.04
C LYS A 149 14.70 -19.11 -1.07
N LEU A 150 15.99 -19.20 -0.73
CA LEU A 150 16.47 -20.08 0.33
C LEU A 150 16.05 -19.58 1.71
N LYS A 151 16.15 -18.27 1.95
CA LYS A 151 15.78 -17.64 3.23
C LYS A 151 15.35 -16.19 3.02
N SER A 152 14.21 -15.82 3.61
CA SER A 152 13.70 -14.45 3.68
C SER A 152 13.29 -14.15 5.11
N GLN A 153 13.77 -13.03 5.67
CA GLN A 153 13.57 -12.67 7.07
C GLN A 153 13.16 -11.21 7.22
N LEU A 154 12.26 -10.94 8.16
CA LEU A 154 11.85 -9.61 8.58
C LEU A 154 12.00 -9.49 10.09
N ASP A 155 12.83 -8.54 10.52
CA ASP A 155 12.99 -8.17 11.92
C ASP A 155 12.41 -6.78 12.15
N LEU A 156 11.58 -6.65 13.17
CA LEU A 156 10.87 -5.42 13.51
C LEU A 156 11.18 -5.03 14.95
N ALA A 157 11.57 -3.79 15.18
CA ALA A 157 11.61 -3.16 16.50
C ALA A 157 10.58 -2.04 16.55
N ILE A 158 9.38 -2.36 17.04
CA ILE A 158 8.23 -1.44 17.12
C ILE A 158 8.18 -0.83 18.52
N LEU A 159 8.23 0.50 18.62
CA LEU A 159 8.10 1.17 19.91
C LEU A 159 6.78 0.81 20.60
N GLY A 160 6.83 0.55 21.91
CA GLY A 160 5.70 0.03 22.69
C GLY A 160 4.46 0.92 22.74
N ASN A 161 4.55 2.17 22.28
CA ASN A 161 3.43 3.09 22.17
C ASN A 161 2.68 3.02 20.82
N TYR A 162 3.14 2.19 19.88
CA TYR A 162 2.46 1.90 18.61
C TYR A 162 1.91 0.47 18.64
N LYS A 163 0.67 0.29 18.19
CA LYS A 163 0.07 -1.03 18.05
C LYS A 163 -0.34 -1.26 16.59
N TYR A 164 0.06 -2.40 16.06
CA TYR A 164 -0.27 -2.83 14.70
C TYR A 164 -1.04 -4.13 14.74
N ASN A 165 -1.98 -4.30 13.81
CA ASN A 165 -2.53 -5.59 13.48
C ASN A 165 -1.60 -6.28 12.48
N THR A 166 -1.11 -7.45 12.83
CA THR A 166 -0.24 -8.27 11.99
C THR A 166 -1.08 -9.36 11.33
N ARG A 167 -0.92 -9.56 10.02
CA ARG A 167 -1.54 -10.70 9.31
C ARG A 167 -0.57 -11.35 8.32
N LEU A 168 -0.52 -12.67 8.36
CA LEU A 168 0.06 -13.49 7.30
C LEU A 168 -0.95 -13.64 6.17
N ILE A 169 -0.51 -13.42 4.94
CA ILE A 169 -1.29 -13.59 3.70
C ILE A 169 -0.53 -14.57 2.82
N GLY A 170 -1.25 -15.37 2.04
CA GLY A 170 -0.69 -16.41 1.17
C GLY A 170 -0.90 -17.80 1.76
N PHE A 171 -0.25 -18.80 1.15
CA PHE A 171 -0.44 -20.21 1.49
C PHE A 171 0.78 -20.86 2.15
N LEU A 172 1.86 -20.10 2.36
CA LEU A 172 3.08 -20.60 3.01
C LEU A 172 3.09 -20.16 4.47
N ASP A 173 3.45 -21.07 5.35
CA ASP A 173 3.62 -20.82 6.77
C ASP A 173 4.99 -20.20 7.09
N LEU A 174 5.09 -19.60 8.27
CA LEU A 174 6.34 -19.05 8.79
C LEU A 174 7.17 -20.17 9.42
N ASP A 175 8.46 -20.23 9.09
CA ASP A 175 9.44 -21.08 9.77
C ASP A 175 10.00 -20.43 11.05
N ILE A 176 9.94 -19.09 11.11
CA ILE A 176 10.37 -18.29 12.25
C ILE A 176 9.22 -17.35 12.60
N GLU A 177 8.76 -17.41 13.84
CA GLU A 177 7.79 -16.48 14.43
C GLU A 177 8.17 -16.26 15.90
N GLU A 178 9.05 -15.30 16.13
CA GLU A 178 9.58 -14.99 17.46
C GLU A 178 9.15 -13.58 17.89
N SER A 179 8.91 -13.42 19.18
CA SER A 179 8.63 -12.11 19.76
C SER A 179 9.32 -11.94 21.11
N SER A 180 9.79 -10.72 21.37
CA SER A 180 10.41 -10.35 22.64
C SER A 180 10.19 -8.87 22.94
N VAL A 181 10.51 -8.45 24.15
CA VAL A 181 10.51 -7.03 24.53
C VAL A 181 11.95 -6.60 24.76
N ASN A 182 12.39 -5.58 24.03
CA ASN A 182 13.62 -4.87 24.32
C ASN A 182 13.28 -3.62 25.15
N HIS A 183 13.57 -3.65 26.45
CA HIS A 183 13.32 -2.54 27.36
C HIS A 183 14.21 -1.32 27.09
N GLU A 184 15.37 -1.51 26.47
CA GLU A 184 16.36 -0.48 26.17
C GLU A 184 16.54 -0.29 24.67
N CYS A 185 15.42 -0.17 23.94
CA CYS A 185 15.44 -0.15 22.48
C CYS A 185 16.03 1.12 21.90
N ILE A 186 15.64 2.29 22.40
CA ILE A 186 16.16 3.57 21.92
C ILE A 186 16.10 4.66 22.99
N GLU A 187 17.21 5.37 23.16
CA GLU A 187 17.28 6.59 23.96
C GLU A 187 16.75 7.78 23.15
N MET A 188 15.73 8.45 23.68
CA MET A 188 15.05 9.60 23.11
C MET A 188 15.79 10.92 23.42
N PRO A 189 15.52 12.03 22.69
CA PRO A 189 16.23 13.30 22.90
C PRO A 189 16.12 13.89 24.31
N ASP A 190 15.08 13.53 25.06
CA ASP A 190 14.83 13.93 26.44
C ASP A 190 15.52 13.01 27.47
N GLY A 191 16.39 12.10 27.03
CA GLY A 191 17.12 11.15 27.86
C GLY A 191 16.29 9.94 28.30
N GLN A 192 15.00 9.88 27.94
CA GLN A 192 14.17 8.72 28.25
C GLN A 192 14.52 7.54 27.36
N VAL A 193 14.60 6.35 27.94
CA VAL A 193 14.79 5.11 27.18
C VAL A 193 13.44 4.49 26.87
N ALA A 194 13.14 4.34 25.58
CA ALA A 194 11.90 3.75 25.11
C ALA A 194 12.09 2.26 24.83
N ALA A 195 11.12 1.46 25.26
CA ALA A 195 11.05 0.04 24.97
C ALA A 195 10.44 -0.23 23.58
N CYS A 196 10.83 -1.35 22.96
CA CYS A 196 10.23 -1.88 21.73
C CYS A 196 9.71 -3.30 21.94
N ALA A 197 8.61 -3.62 21.28
CA ALA A 197 8.29 -4.98 20.91
C ALA A 197 9.15 -5.37 19.70
N SER A 198 9.94 -6.42 19.86
CA SER A 198 10.77 -7.00 18.82
C SER A 198 10.07 -8.21 18.23
N TYR A 199 10.01 -8.30 16.91
CA TYR A 199 9.46 -9.45 16.19
C TYR A 199 10.47 -9.95 15.17
N SER A 200 10.57 -11.26 15.00
CA SER A 200 11.29 -11.89 13.89
C SER A 200 10.36 -12.84 13.17
N PHE A 201 10.22 -12.62 11.86
CA PHE A 201 9.44 -13.46 10.97
C PHE A 201 10.32 -13.98 9.85
N GLY A 202 10.21 -15.26 9.50
CA GLY A 202 11.06 -15.85 8.47
C GLY A 202 10.43 -17.02 7.74
N MET A 203 10.84 -17.18 6.49
CA MET A 203 10.53 -18.35 5.66
C MET A 203 11.79 -18.87 4.97
N ASN A 204 11.90 -20.19 4.88
CA ASN A 204 12.97 -20.93 4.26
C ASN A 204 12.44 -21.71 3.04
N ASN A 205 13.29 -21.92 2.04
CA ASN A 205 12.96 -22.72 0.85
C ASN A 205 11.64 -22.32 0.16
N VAL A 206 11.43 -21.00 0.04
CA VAL A 206 10.24 -20.41 -0.55
C VAL A 206 10.24 -20.63 -2.05
N SER A 207 9.21 -21.30 -2.56
CA SER A 207 9.04 -21.52 -4.00
C SER A 207 8.76 -20.22 -4.76
N ALA A 208 9.15 -20.17 -6.03
CA ALA A 208 8.76 -19.08 -6.91
C ALA A 208 7.23 -19.01 -7.05
N PHE A 209 6.69 -17.81 -6.99
CA PHE A 209 5.30 -17.56 -7.30
C PHE A 209 5.12 -17.50 -8.82
N LYS A 210 4.23 -18.34 -9.35
CA LYS A 210 3.83 -18.33 -10.75
C LYS A 210 2.48 -17.65 -10.86
N GLU A 211 2.44 -16.56 -11.62
CA GLU A 211 1.19 -15.85 -11.92
C GLU A 211 0.44 -16.64 -12.99
N GLU A 212 -0.83 -16.98 -12.72
CA GLU A 212 -1.70 -17.73 -13.64
C GLU A 212 -2.58 -16.76 -14.44
N ASP A 213 -2.90 -17.14 -15.68
CA ASP A 213 -3.81 -16.34 -16.49
C ASP A 213 -5.19 -16.21 -15.83
N TYR A 214 -5.78 -15.01 -15.93
CA TYR A 214 -7.09 -14.66 -15.40
C TYR A 214 -7.25 -14.74 -13.87
N MET A 215 -6.17 -14.97 -13.11
CA MET A 215 -6.24 -14.92 -11.66
C MET A 215 -6.64 -13.52 -11.15
N LEU A 216 -7.25 -13.47 -9.97
CA LEU A 216 -7.37 -12.20 -9.23
C LEU A 216 -5.96 -11.71 -8.85
N SER A 217 -5.81 -10.47 -8.37
CA SER A 217 -4.48 -9.94 -8.06
C SER A 217 -3.60 -10.91 -7.27
N LYS A 218 -2.38 -11.14 -7.77
CA LYS A 218 -1.34 -11.93 -7.10
C LYS A 218 -1.08 -11.52 -5.66
N LYS A 219 -1.38 -10.27 -5.30
CA LYS A 219 -1.27 -9.77 -3.90
C LYS A 219 -2.10 -10.56 -2.90
N ASN A 220 -3.13 -11.27 -3.37
CA ASN A 220 -3.98 -12.13 -2.53
C ASN A 220 -3.32 -13.46 -2.18
N TYR A 221 -2.30 -13.87 -2.94
CA TYR A 221 -1.78 -15.23 -2.93
C TYR A 221 -0.27 -15.26 -2.61
N LEU A 222 0.46 -14.18 -2.91
CA LEU A 222 1.86 -14.03 -2.54
C LEU A 222 2.03 -14.07 -1.03
N SER A 223 2.85 -15.03 -0.56
CA SER A 223 3.15 -15.12 0.87
C SER A 223 3.87 -13.87 1.38
N LYS A 224 3.22 -13.16 2.29
CA LYS A 224 3.69 -11.89 2.86
C LYS A 224 3.11 -11.67 4.25
N ILE A 225 3.78 -10.82 5.02
CA ILE A 225 3.21 -10.28 6.25
C ILE A 225 2.87 -8.80 6.07
N SER A 226 1.66 -8.44 6.51
CA SER A 226 1.14 -7.07 6.50
C SER A 226 0.98 -6.57 7.92
N LEU A 227 1.36 -5.31 8.15
CA LEU A 227 1.26 -4.64 9.45
C LEU A 227 0.47 -3.33 9.32
N ASP A 228 -0.73 -3.30 9.87
CA ASP A 228 -1.62 -2.14 9.80
C ASP A 228 -1.73 -1.44 11.14
N LEU A 229 -1.49 -0.12 11.16
CA LEU A 229 -1.54 0.66 12.38
C LEU A 229 -2.95 0.65 12.98
N GLU A 230 -3.08 0.08 14.17
CA GLU A 230 -4.32 0.00 14.93
C GLU A 230 -4.54 1.23 15.79
N SER A 231 -3.51 1.60 16.58
CA SER A 231 -3.58 2.70 17.53
C SER A 231 -2.19 3.24 17.90
N ILE A 232 -2.18 4.48 18.39
CA ILE A 232 -1.00 5.10 19.00
C ILE A 232 -1.36 5.60 20.39
N THR A 233 -0.48 5.33 21.34
CA THR A 233 -0.51 5.93 22.67
C THR A 233 0.45 7.12 22.71
N THR A 234 -0.02 8.27 23.17
CA THR A 234 0.82 9.44 23.46
C THR A 234 0.61 9.90 24.90
N LEU A 235 1.66 10.41 25.52
CA LEU A 235 1.53 11.19 26.75
C LEU A 235 1.19 12.63 26.34
N THR A 236 0.17 13.21 26.96
CA THR A 236 -0.23 14.60 26.70
C THR A 236 -0.21 15.38 28.00
N GLU A 237 0.38 16.57 27.97
CA GLU A 237 0.32 17.54 29.07
C GLU A 237 -1.06 18.21 29.12
N ASN A 238 -1.58 18.41 30.32
CA ASN A 238 -2.59 19.43 30.58
C ASN A 238 -2.00 20.50 31.51
N ALA A 239 -2.59 21.70 31.47
CA ALA A 239 -2.26 22.83 32.33
C ALA A 239 -2.11 22.39 33.79
N GLY A 240 -0.87 22.40 34.30
CA GLY A 240 -0.53 22.00 35.67
C GLY A 240 0.36 20.76 35.85
N ALA A 241 1.13 20.34 34.83
CA ALA A 241 2.19 19.31 34.92
C ALA A 241 1.74 17.84 35.11
N PHE A 242 0.45 17.52 34.93
CA PHE A 242 -0.03 16.14 34.92
C PHE A 242 -0.03 15.56 33.49
N TYR A 243 0.71 14.47 33.29
CA TYR A 243 0.68 13.69 32.05
C TYR A 243 -0.38 12.60 32.15
N TYR A 244 -1.24 12.48 31.13
CA TYR A 244 -2.14 11.34 31.00
C TYR A 244 -1.93 10.60 29.67
N LYS A 245 -2.27 9.32 29.70
CA LYS A 245 -2.21 8.43 28.54
C LYS A 245 -3.38 8.73 27.59
N LYS A 246 -3.09 9.27 26.42
CA LYS A 246 -4.06 9.48 25.34
C LYS A 246 -3.88 8.41 24.28
N VAL A 247 -4.90 7.59 24.06
CA VAL A 247 -4.91 6.58 23.00
C VAL A 247 -5.68 7.12 21.80
N LYS A 248 -5.03 7.23 20.65
CA LYS A 248 -5.66 7.50 19.36
C LYS A 248 -5.85 6.18 18.61
N ASN A 249 -7.10 5.72 18.54
CA ASN A 249 -7.47 4.57 17.71
C ASN A 249 -7.67 5.02 16.27
N TYR A 250 -7.03 4.34 15.32
CA TYR A 250 -7.18 4.59 13.89
C TYR A 250 -8.15 3.60 13.27
N THR A 251 -7.95 2.31 13.54
CA THR A 251 -8.70 1.20 12.93
C THR A 251 -9.05 0.09 13.92
N LYS A 252 -8.97 0.35 15.23
CA LYS A 252 -9.29 -0.63 16.28
C LYS A 252 -10.70 -1.24 16.15
N THR A 253 -11.68 -0.44 15.75
CA THR A 253 -13.05 -0.89 15.44
C THR A 253 -13.53 -0.29 14.13
N TRP A 254 -14.57 -0.85 13.52
CA TRP A 254 -15.17 -0.26 12.32
C TRP A 254 -15.70 1.16 12.59
N LYS A 255 -16.19 1.45 13.79
CA LYS A 255 -16.57 2.81 14.20
C LYS A 255 -15.37 3.77 14.19
N ASP A 256 -14.19 3.32 14.64
CA ASP A 256 -12.96 4.12 14.57
C ASP A 256 -12.52 4.31 13.11
N ALA A 257 -12.58 3.27 12.28
CA ALA A 257 -12.26 3.33 10.86
C ALA A 257 -13.21 4.27 10.10
N ASP A 258 -14.51 4.25 10.38
CA ASP A 258 -15.50 5.17 9.79
C ASP A 258 -15.17 6.63 10.12
N LYS A 259 -14.74 6.90 11.35
CA LYS A 259 -14.29 8.23 11.78
C LYS A 259 -13.00 8.64 11.06
N THR A 260 -12.00 7.77 11.03
CA THR A 260 -10.73 8.00 10.34
C THR A 260 -10.96 8.25 8.85
N LEU A 261 -11.81 7.46 8.18
CA LEU A 261 -12.16 7.67 6.79
C LEU A 261 -12.77 9.06 6.58
N ARG A 262 -13.76 9.44 7.40
CA ARG A 262 -14.45 10.73 7.25
C ARG A 262 -13.51 11.93 7.41
N ILE A 263 -12.63 11.88 8.40
CA ILE A 263 -11.75 12.99 8.78
C ILE A 263 -10.50 13.00 7.92
N ASP A 264 -9.76 11.89 7.87
CA ASP A 264 -8.40 11.87 7.33
C ASP A 264 -8.39 11.58 5.81
N PHE A 265 -9.26 10.68 5.33
CA PHE A 265 -9.27 10.28 3.92
C PHE A 265 -10.18 11.18 3.08
N LEU A 266 -11.42 11.38 3.53
CA LEU A 266 -12.43 12.16 2.83
C LEU A 266 -12.35 13.66 3.13
N ASN A 267 -11.64 14.07 4.18
CA ASN A 267 -11.46 15.48 4.58
C ASN A 267 -12.77 16.29 4.53
N ASN A 268 -13.84 15.72 5.09
CA ASN A 268 -15.19 16.30 5.09
C ASN A 268 -15.76 16.70 3.70
N GLN A 269 -15.26 16.12 2.61
CA GLN A 269 -15.74 16.41 1.25
C GLN A 269 -17.10 15.76 0.94
N GLY A 270 -17.58 14.81 1.75
CA GLY A 270 -18.94 14.27 1.67
C GLY A 270 -20.05 15.19 2.20
N SER A 271 -19.71 16.40 2.69
CA SER A 271 -20.66 17.31 3.35
C SER A 271 -20.77 18.67 2.64
N LYS A 272 -20.87 18.67 1.31
CA LYS A 272 -20.90 19.86 0.43
C LYS A 272 -22.24 20.08 -0.28
N LYS A 273 -23.34 19.48 0.19
CA LYS A 273 -24.71 19.55 -0.40
C LYS A 273 -25.13 20.96 -0.82
N SER A 274 -24.91 21.97 0.04
CA SER A 274 -25.31 23.37 -0.23
C SER A 274 -24.61 23.98 -1.44
N PHE A 275 -23.34 23.65 -1.66
CA PHE A 275 -22.60 24.10 -2.84
C PHE A 275 -23.21 23.50 -4.11
N PHE A 276 -23.39 22.19 -4.12
CA PHE A 276 -23.87 21.46 -5.29
C PHE A 276 -25.35 21.73 -5.63
N LYS A 277 -26.20 21.99 -4.61
CA LYS A 277 -27.60 22.38 -4.84
C LYS A 277 -27.74 23.62 -5.73
N LYS A 278 -26.78 24.55 -5.66
CA LYS A 278 -26.79 25.79 -6.46
C LYS A 278 -26.25 25.60 -7.88
N LYS A 279 -25.57 24.48 -8.16
CA LYS A 279 -24.87 24.23 -9.43
C LYS A 279 -25.67 23.37 -10.42
N LEU A 280 -26.79 22.81 -9.99
CA LEU A 280 -27.65 21.98 -10.84
C LEU A 280 -28.76 22.80 -11.49
N PRO A 281 -29.09 22.49 -12.75
CA PRO A 281 -30.29 22.96 -13.42
C PRO A 281 -31.57 22.68 -12.60
N LYS A 282 -32.51 23.63 -12.59
CA LYS A 282 -33.74 23.54 -11.79
C LYS A 282 -34.66 22.40 -12.25
N ASP A 283 -34.64 22.08 -13.53
CA ASP A 283 -35.43 21.01 -14.16
C ASP A 283 -35.08 19.62 -13.63
N ILE A 284 -33.80 19.39 -13.27
CA ILE A 284 -33.38 18.13 -12.64
C ILE A 284 -34.04 17.98 -11.26
N PHE A 285 -34.21 19.06 -10.51
CA PHE A 285 -34.87 19.00 -9.20
C PHE A 285 -36.39 18.85 -9.29
N SER A 286 -37.03 19.32 -10.37
CA SER A 286 -38.48 19.21 -10.56
C SER A 286 -38.95 17.84 -11.06
N GLU A 287 -38.02 16.98 -11.51
CA GLU A 287 -38.35 15.59 -11.85
C GLU A 287 -39.04 14.88 -10.68
N THR A 288 -40.17 14.21 -10.90
CA THR A 288 -40.91 13.54 -9.81
C THR A 288 -40.51 12.08 -9.68
N ASN A 289 -40.16 11.42 -10.79
CA ASN A 289 -39.69 10.04 -10.77
C ASN A 289 -38.26 9.95 -10.21
N THR A 290 -38.09 9.28 -9.08
CA THR A 290 -36.81 9.19 -8.37
C THR A 290 -35.70 8.55 -9.21
N LEU A 291 -36.01 7.50 -9.98
CA LEU A 291 -35.05 6.85 -10.87
C LEU A 291 -34.63 7.75 -12.04
N ALA A 292 -35.60 8.40 -12.69
CA ALA A 292 -35.32 9.35 -13.77
C ALA A 292 -34.47 10.52 -13.27
N LYS A 293 -34.76 11.03 -12.07
CA LYS A 293 -33.97 12.07 -11.39
C LYS A 293 -32.54 11.61 -11.13
N ALA A 294 -32.36 10.41 -10.59
CA ALA A 294 -31.04 9.84 -10.32
C ALA A 294 -30.22 9.67 -11.60
N LYS A 295 -30.85 9.19 -12.69
CA LYS A 295 -30.22 9.08 -14.02
C LYS A 295 -29.81 10.43 -14.59
N LYS A 296 -30.69 11.44 -14.53
CA LYS A 296 -30.37 12.83 -14.96
C LYS A 296 -29.18 13.40 -14.18
N ILE A 297 -29.16 13.21 -12.85
CA ILE A 297 -28.04 13.62 -11.99
C ILE A 297 -26.74 12.91 -12.37
N TYR A 298 -26.80 11.59 -12.56
CA TYR A 298 -25.67 10.76 -12.93
C TYR A 298 -25.06 11.23 -14.27
N THR A 299 -25.89 11.36 -15.31
CA THR A 299 -25.47 11.82 -16.63
C THR A 299 -24.94 13.25 -16.60
N PHE A 300 -25.52 14.15 -15.80
CA PHE A 300 -25.01 15.51 -15.61
C PHE A 300 -23.56 15.49 -15.09
N ILE A 301 -23.28 14.70 -14.04
CA ILE A 301 -21.92 14.61 -13.48
C ILE A 301 -20.96 13.93 -14.45
N GLN A 302 -21.38 12.82 -15.06
CA GLN A 302 -20.61 12.07 -16.05
C GLN A 302 -20.17 12.96 -17.23
N ASN A 303 -21.05 13.84 -17.71
CA ASN A 303 -20.75 14.76 -18.80
C ASN A 303 -19.98 16.01 -18.35
N HIS A 304 -20.13 16.43 -17.10
CA HIS A 304 -19.47 17.62 -16.56
C HIS A 304 -17.97 17.42 -16.32
N TYR A 305 -17.54 16.19 -16.04
CA TYR A 305 -16.16 15.87 -15.68
C TYR A 305 -15.36 15.17 -16.79
N THR A 306 -14.05 15.43 -16.80
CA THR A 306 -13.03 14.59 -17.44
C THR A 306 -12.18 13.93 -16.36
N TRP A 307 -12.15 12.60 -16.33
CA TRP A 307 -11.31 11.83 -15.40
C TRP A 307 -9.82 12.08 -15.65
N ASN A 308 -9.06 12.33 -14.58
CA ASN A 308 -7.62 12.63 -14.63
C ASN A 308 -6.72 11.42 -14.36
N GLU A 309 -7.24 10.21 -14.61
CA GLU A 309 -6.55 8.92 -14.46
C GLU A 309 -6.17 8.53 -13.02
N LYS A 310 -6.63 9.29 -12.01
CA LYS A 310 -6.42 8.95 -10.60
C LYS A 310 -7.66 8.34 -9.98
N ASN A 311 -7.50 7.20 -9.32
CA ASN A 311 -8.60 6.50 -8.64
C ASN A 311 -8.89 7.08 -7.23
N TRP A 312 -7.84 7.40 -6.47
CA TRP A 312 -7.98 7.87 -5.10
C TRP A 312 -6.81 8.78 -4.75
N ILE A 313 -7.09 10.05 -4.45
CA ILE A 313 -6.03 11.01 -4.13
C ILE A 313 -5.64 10.94 -2.65
N SER A 314 -6.60 10.62 -1.76
CA SER A 314 -6.55 10.59 -0.29
C SER A 314 -6.06 11.91 0.32
N SER A 315 -6.69 12.35 1.41
CA SER A 315 -6.30 13.50 2.27
C SER A 315 -6.23 14.90 1.65
N ASN A 316 -6.31 15.05 0.31
CA ASN A 316 -6.39 16.34 -0.39
C ASN A 316 -7.49 16.38 -1.46
N ILE A 317 -8.62 15.74 -1.18
CA ILE A 317 -9.79 15.78 -2.06
C ILE A 317 -10.37 17.19 -2.04
N LYS A 318 -10.65 17.76 -3.22
CA LYS A 318 -11.20 19.11 -3.35
C LYS A 318 -12.39 19.15 -4.29
N VAL A 319 -13.54 18.64 -3.83
CA VAL A 319 -14.71 18.44 -4.71
C VAL A 319 -15.20 19.73 -5.37
N LYS A 320 -15.16 20.88 -4.67
CA LYS A 320 -15.56 22.18 -5.23
C LYS A 320 -14.64 22.63 -6.36
N GLU A 321 -13.32 22.64 -6.10
CA GLU A 321 -12.32 23.03 -7.09
C GLU A 321 -12.36 22.08 -8.30
N SER A 322 -12.52 20.77 -8.06
CA SER A 322 -12.66 19.78 -9.13
C SER A 322 -13.87 20.03 -10.01
N PHE A 323 -14.99 20.47 -9.42
CA PHE A 323 -16.22 20.78 -10.13
C PHE A 323 -16.04 22.02 -11.00
N ASP A 324 -15.49 23.09 -10.45
CA ASP A 324 -15.30 24.33 -11.21
C ASP A 324 -14.29 24.14 -12.37
N ARG A 325 -13.24 23.32 -12.20
CA ARG A 325 -12.28 22.98 -13.28
C ARG A 325 -12.73 21.88 -14.25
N LYS A 326 -13.89 21.23 -14.00
CA LYS A 326 -14.43 20.14 -14.85
C LYS A 326 -13.52 18.93 -15.05
N SER A 327 -12.61 18.67 -14.10
CA SER A 327 -11.72 17.52 -14.14
C SER A 327 -11.42 17.03 -12.74
N GLY A 328 -11.33 15.72 -12.56
CA GLY A 328 -11.19 15.14 -11.24
C GLY A 328 -10.72 13.69 -11.27
N SER A 329 -10.27 13.27 -10.10
CA SER A 329 -10.08 11.86 -9.75
C SER A 329 -11.43 11.18 -9.50
N VAL A 330 -11.45 9.84 -9.48
CA VAL A 330 -12.69 9.08 -9.24
C VAL A 330 -13.33 9.46 -7.90
N ASP A 331 -12.53 9.60 -6.83
CA ASP A 331 -13.02 10.05 -5.53
C ASP A 331 -13.63 11.46 -5.59
N GLU A 332 -13.02 12.41 -6.30
CA GLU A 332 -13.60 13.75 -6.48
C GLU A 332 -14.92 13.74 -7.28
N ILE A 333 -14.98 12.96 -8.36
CA ILE A 333 -16.16 12.84 -9.23
C ILE A 333 -17.31 12.16 -8.48
N ASN A 334 -17.06 11.00 -7.89
CA ASN A 334 -18.09 10.21 -7.22
C ASN A 334 -18.54 10.86 -5.91
N LEU A 335 -17.66 11.58 -5.18
CA LEU A 335 -18.10 12.40 -4.05
C LEU A 335 -18.95 13.59 -4.49
N SER A 336 -18.71 14.17 -5.68
CA SER A 336 -19.56 15.22 -6.23
C SER A 336 -20.95 14.66 -6.57
N LEU A 337 -21.02 13.49 -7.20
CA LEU A 337 -22.25 12.74 -7.43
C LEU A 337 -23.01 12.48 -6.11
N TYR A 338 -22.33 11.96 -5.08
CA TYR A 338 -22.92 11.72 -3.76
C TYR A 338 -23.51 12.99 -3.14
N ASN A 339 -22.76 14.09 -3.14
CA ASN A 339 -23.25 15.35 -2.58
C ASN A 339 -24.49 15.88 -3.28
N ILE A 340 -24.60 15.66 -4.59
CA ILE A 340 -25.75 16.04 -5.40
C ILE A 340 -26.95 15.16 -5.10
N LEU A 341 -26.79 13.83 -5.12
CA LEU A 341 -27.86 12.88 -4.79
C LEU A 341 -28.44 13.19 -3.41
N GLN A 342 -27.55 13.47 -2.45
CA GLN A 342 -27.94 13.88 -1.11
C GLN A 342 -28.66 15.25 -1.07
N ALA A 343 -28.34 16.19 -1.96
CA ALA A 343 -29.05 17.47 -2.09
C ALA A 343 -30.43 17.31 -2.74
N ALA A 344 -30.57 16.32 -3.63
CA ALA A 344 -31.82 15.89 -4.26
C ALA A 344 -32.69 15.00 -3.36
N LYS A 345 -32.25 14.75 -2.12
CA LYS A 345 -32.92 13.86 -1.14
C LYS A 345 -33.05 12.41 -1.61
N ILE A 346 -32.11 11.94 -2.42
CA ILE A 346 -32.00 10.52 -2.80
C ILE A 346 -31.09 9.81 -1.80
N GLU A 347 -31.58 8.71 -1.23
CA GLU A 347 -30.85 7.88 -0.28
C GLU A 347 -29.58 7.31 -0.95
N SER A 348 -28.42 7.69 -0.42
CA SER A 348 -27.14 7.38 -1.03
C SER A 348 -26.03 7.23 0.02
N TYR A 349 -25.05 6.40 -0.33
CA TYR A 349 -23.96 6.00 0.57
C TYR A 349 -22.62 5.97 -0.18
N ILE A 350 -21.59 6.52 0.47
CA ILE A 350 -20.21 6.37 0.01
C ILE A 350 -19.83 4.89 0.19
N THR A 351 -19.31 4.27 -0.87
CA THR A 351 -18.96 2.85 -0.86
C THR A 351 -17.51 2.68 -1.30
N LEU A 352 -16.70 2.05 -0.44
CA LEU A 352 -15.29 1.79 -0.73
C LEU A 352 -15.12 0.44 -1.41
N VAL A 353 -14.27 0.43 -2.43
CA VAL A 353 -13.99 -0.73 -3.25
C VAL A 353 -12.48 -0.92 -3.35
N SER A 354 -12.04 -2.17 -3.29
CA SER A 354 -10.68 -2.53 -3.68
C SER A 354 -10.72 -3.04 -5.11
N THR A 355 -9.98 -2.40 -6.01
CA THR A 355 -9.91 -2.85 -7.41
C THR A 355 -9.26 -4.24 -7.53
N ARG A 356 -9.56 -4.96 -8.61
CA ARG A 356 -9.04 -6.31 -8.89
C ARG A 356 -7.53 -6.40 -8.74
N ASN A 357 -6.79 -5.38 -9.20
CA ASN A 357 -5.32 -5.32 -9.11
C ASN A 357 -4.79 -4.99 -7.71
N ASN A 358 -5.62 -4.43 -6.83
CA ASN A 358 -5.22 -4.05 -5.48
C ASN A 358 -5.24 -5.22 -4.49
N GLY A 359 -6.04 -6.25 -4.78
CA GLY A 359 -6.27 -7.40 -3.89
C GLY A 359 -7.59 -7.29 -3.12
N LYS A 360 -7.95 -8.30 -2.35
CA LYS A 360 -9.17 -8.34 -1.55
C LYS A 360 -8.90 -7.68 -0.20
N PRO A 361 -9.82 -6.84 0.30
CA PRO A 361 -9.68 -6.26 1.62
C PRO A 361 -9.88 -7.34 2.69
N THR A 362 -9.14 -7.22 3.80
CA THR A 362 -9.35 -8.10 4.94
C THR A 362 -10.71 -7.85 5.59
N LYS A 363 -11.33 -8.92 6.07
CA LYS A 363 -12.56 -8.86 6.89
C LYS A 363 -12.29 -9.12 8.37
N LEU A 364 -11.05 -9.48 8.73
CA LEU A 364 -10.64 -9.82 10.09
C LEU A 364 -10.67 -8.60 11.01
N PHE A 365 -10.21 -7.46 10.50
CA PHE A 365 -10.21 -6.17 11.20
C PHE A 365 -10.29 -5.03 10.17
N PRO A 366 -10.67 -3.81 10.60
CA PRO A 366 -10.75 -2.67 9.68
C PRO A 366 -9.38 -2.26 9.14
N VAL A 367 -9.24 -2.13 7.82
CA VAL A 367 -8.04 -1.58 7.18
C VAL A 367 -8.47 -0.67 6.04
N LEU A 368 -8.32 0.64 6.22
CA LEU A 368 -8.77 1.60 5.21
C LEU A 368 -7.88 1.60 3.96
N ASN A 369 -6.59 1.28 4.12
CA ASN A 369 -5.63 1.24 3.01
C ASN A 369 -5.83 0.03 2.09
N ASP A 370 -6.65 -0.95 2.48
CA ASP A 370 -7.03 -2.06 1.61
C ASP A 370 -7.97 -1.60 0.48
N PHE A 371 -8.57 -0.41 0.58
CA PHE A 371 -9.43 0.16 -0.44
C PHE A 371 -8.68 1.22 -1.26
N ASN A 372 -8.97 1.26 -2.56
CA ASN A 372 -8.32 2.22 -3.46
C ASN A 372 -9.28 2.83 -4.48
N TYR A 373 -10.59 2.71 -4.25
CA TYR A 373 -11.62 3.21 -5.14
C TYR A 373 -12.91 3.58 -4.38
N ILE A 374 -13.67 4.56 -4.90
CA ILE A 374 -14.97 4.98 -4.35
C ILE A 374 -16.05 4.85 -5.42
N VAL A 375 -17.16 4.19 -5.08
CA VAL A 375 -18.42 4.21 -5.83
C VAL A 375 -19.54 4.72 -4.93
N ILE A 376 -20.68 5.10 -5.50
CA ILE A 376 -21.83 5.56 -4.73
C ILE A 376 -22.94 4.52 -4.81
N LYS A 377 -23.34 3.98 -3.65
CA LYS A 377 -24.56 3.19 -3.53
C LYS A 377 -25.75 4.13 -3.45
N VAL A 378 -26.82 3.80 -4.17
CA VAL A 378 -28.09 4.53 -4.17
C VAL A 378 -29.22 3.53 -3.97
N ILE A 379 -30.21 3.88 -3.14
CA ILE A 379 -31.41 3.06 -2.91
C ILE A 379 -32.61 3.79 -3.52
N ILE A 380 -33.27 3.17 -4.49
CA ILE A 380 -34.47 3.71 -5.16
C ILE A 380 -35.48 2.59 -5.26
N ASP A 381 -36.67 2.81 -4.70
CA ASP A 381 -37.77 1.84 -4.71
C ASP A 381 -37.29 0.45 -4.21
N GLU A 382 -36.54 0.45 -3.11
CA GLU A 382 -35.92 -0.73 -2.47
C GLU A 382 -34.85 -1.48 -3.31
N VAL A 383 -34.49 -0.94 -4.47
CA VAL A 383 -33.43 -1.47 -5.33
C VAL A 383 -32.11 -0.73 -5.10
N ASP A 384 -31.06 -1.52 -4.87
CA ASP A 384 -29.69 -1.03 -4.70
C ASP A 384 -29.00 -0.86 -6.05
N TYR A 385 -28.50 0.35 -6.33
CA TYR A 385 -27.68 0.68 -7.50
C TYR A 385 -26.28 1.12 -7.06
N PHE A 386 -25.25 0.63 -7.74
CA PHE A 386 -23.87 1.12 -7.57
C PHE A 386 -23.50 2.00 -8.75
N LEU A 387 -23.09 3.23 -8.45
CA LEU A 387 -22.84 4.27 -9.44
C LEU A 387 -21.38 4.70 -9.44
N ASP A 388 -20.82 4.81 -10.63
CA ASP A 388 -19.54 5.45 -10.90
C ASP A 388 -19.69 6.38 -12.10
N ALA A 389 -19.50 7.68 -11.91
CA ALA A 389 -19.65 8.68 -12.97
C ALA A 389 -18.30 9.10 -13.59
N SER A 390 -17.22 8.36 -13.33
CA SER A 390 -15.88 8.70 -13.84
C SER A 390 -15.64 8.35 -15.31
N ASP A 391 -16.38 7.37 -15.85
CA ASP A 391 -16.29 6.94 -17.25
C ASP A 391 -17.53 7.42 -18.02
N LYS A 392 -17.33 8.05 -19.17
CA LYS A 392 -18.39 8.63 -20.02
C LYS A 392 -19.30 7.60 -20.67
N TYR A 393 -18.83 6.36 -20.82
CA TYR A 393 -19.57 5.29 -21.50
C TYR A 393 -20.14 4.27 -20.52
N LEU A 394 -19.90 4.43 -19.22
CA LEU A 394 -20.41 3.53 -18.20
C LEU A 394 -21.92 3.79 -17.98
N PRO A 395 -22.79 2.77 -18.12
CA PRO A 395 -24.21 2.94 -17.87
C PRO A 395 -24.54 3.12 -16.39
N PHE A 396 -25.68 3.75 -16.11
CA PHE A 396 -26.23 3.87 -14.76
C PHE A 396 -26.42 2.49 -14.11
N GLY A 397 -25.94 2.33 -12.89
CA GLY A 397 -26.08 1.08 -12.11
C GLY A 397 -25.01 0.03 -12.40
N ILE A 398 -24.01 0.35 -13.24
CA ILE A 398 -22.87 -0.51 -13.54
C ILE A 398 -21.60 0.11 -12.96
N VAL A 399 -20.71 -0.71 -12.42
CA VAL A 399 -19.37 -0.29 -11.99
C VAL A 399 -18.31 -0.75 -13.00
N PRO A 400 -17.15 -0.09 -13.08
CA PRO A 400 -16.07 -0.53 -13.95
C PRO A 400 -15.64 -1.98 -13.65
N PHE A 401 -15.19 -2.72 -14.68
CA PHE A 401 -14.69 -4.10 -14.52
C PHE A 401 -13.62 -4.23 -13.43
N LYS A 402 -12.74 -3.24 -13.31
CA LYS A 402 -11.70 -3.18 -12.26
C LYS A 402 -12.27 -3.18 -10.84
N CYS A 403 -13.53 -2.81 -10.63
CA CYS A 403 -14.20 -2.78 -9.32
C CYS A 403 -14.89 -4.11 -8.96
N LEU A 404 -15.01 -5.05 -9.91
CA LEU A 404 -15.60 -6.37 -9.69
C LEU A 404 -14.61 -7.29 -8.96
N ASN A 405 -14.46 -7.08 -7.65
CA ASN A 405 -13.50 -7.78 -6.78
C ASN A 405 -14.15 -8.26 -5.47
N GLY A 406 -15.43 -8.64 -5.53
CA GLY A 406 -16.18 -9.18 -4.40
C GLY A 406 -16.92 -8.12 -3.59
N ALA A 407 -16.72 -8.13 -2.27
CA ALA A 407 -17.48 -7.27 -1.35
C ALA A 407 -16.89 -5.85 -1.26
N ALA A 408 -17.76 -4.86 -1.29
CA ALA A 408 -17.48 -3.48 -0.98
C ALA A 408 -17.89 -3.13 0.46
N ARG A 409 -17.32 -2.05 0.99
CA ARG A 409 -17.68 -1.51 2.31
C ARG A 409 -18.56 -0.29 2.13
N VAL A 410 -19.84 -0.41 2.48
CA VAL A 410 -20.83 0.68 2.41
C VAL A 410 -20.78 1.47 3.71
N PHE A 411 -20.64 2.80 3.62
CA PHE A 411 -20.53 3.67 4.80
C PHE A 411 -21.86 4.37 5.10
N ASP A 412 -22.54 3.87 6.13
CA ASP A 412 -23.66 4.56 6.77
C ASP A 412 -23.18 5.31 8.01
N PHE A 413 -23.11 6.64 7.94
CA PHE A 413 -22.67 7.48 9.06
C PHE A 413 -23.63 7.50 10.26
N LYS A 414 -24.85 6.95 10.12
CA LYS A 414 -25.85 6.85 11.19
C LYS A 414 -25.86 5.45 11.81
N LYS A 415 -25.91 4.40 10.99
CA LYS A 415 -26.07 3.00 11.45
C LYS A 415 -24.74 2.24 11.58
N GLY A 416 -23.65 2.80 11.06
CA GLY A 416 -22.35 2.14 10.96
C GLY A 416 -22.15 1.46 9.61
N SER A 417 -20.89 1.35 9.18
CA SER A 417 -20.56 0.71 7.91
C SER A 417 -20.83 -0.81 7.89
N TYR A 418 -21.04 -1.37 6.71
CA TYR A 418 -21.30 -2.81 6.51
C TYR A 418 -20.73 -3.32 5.17
N TRP A 419 -20.61 -4.64 5.05
CA TRP A 419 -20.16 -5.30 3.81
C TRP A 419 -21.33 -5.59 2.89
N GLN A 420 -21.15 -5.38 1.59
CA GLN A 420 -22.14 -5.73 0.58
C GLN A 420 -21.43 -6.19 -0.71
N LEU A 421 -21.95 -7.23 -1.37
CA LEU A 421 -21.44 -7.64 -2.68
C LEU A 421 -21.82 -6.61 -3.73
N ILE A 422 -20.88 -6.28 -4.61
CA ILE A 422 -21.20 -5.56 -5.84
C ILE A 422 -21.77 -6.59 -6.81
N PRO A 423 -22.99 -6.39 -7.32
CA PRO A 423 -23.59 -7.32 -8.27
C PRO A 423 -22.85 -7.28 -9.60
N THR A 424 -22.74 -8.43 -10.27
CA THR A 424 -21.97 -8.60 -11.51
C THR A 424 -22.75 -8.32 -12.79
N ASN A 425 -24.03 -7.91 -12.65
CA ASN A 425 -25.05 -7.62 -13.67
C ASN A 425 -24.71 -8.00 -15.12
#